data_AF-I9I475-F1
#
_entry.id   AF-I9I475-F1
#
_cell.length_a   1.000
_cell.length_b   1.000
_cell.length_c   1.000
_cell.angle_alpha   90.00
_cell.angle_beta   90.00
_cell.angle_gamma   90.00
#
_symmetry.space_group_name_H-M   'P 1'
#
loop_
_entity.id
_entity.type
_entity.pdbx_description
1 polymer ?
#
loop_
_entity_poly.entity_id
_entity_poly.type
_entity_poly.pdbx_seq_one_letter_code
_entity_poly.pdbx_strand_id
1 'polypeptide(L)'
;MRLKFILNLWMFLFLSTNLFSQKTAVKAACIGNSITYGAFIANRDQNSYPAQLQAYLGDGYEVRNYGVSGRTLLTQGDYPYVKNERVH
;
A
#
# COMPACT_ATOMS: atom_id res chain seq x y z
N MET A 1 -20.38 39.94 26.49
CA MET A 1 -19.32 39.04 26.99
C MET A 1 -19.59 37.56 26.66
N ARG A 2 -20.83 37.05 26.81
CA ARG A 2 -21.16 35.64 26.51
C ARG A 2 -20.98 35.22 25.05
N LEU A 3 -21.33 36.07 24.07
CA LEU A 3 -21.20 35.74 22.64
C LEU A 3 -19.75 35.60 22.17
N LYS A 4 -18.83 36.48 22.62
CA LYS A 4 -17.40 36.38 22.33
C LYS A 4 -16.78 35.11 22.92
N PHE A 5 -17.26 34.70 24.10
CA PHE A 5 -16.81 33.47 24.75
C PHE A 5 -17.25 32.22 23.96
N ILE A 6 -18.49 32.20 23.46
CA ILE A 6 -19.01 31.13 22.61
C ILE A 6 -18.25 31.10 21.27
N LEU A 7 -17.99 32.26 20.66
CA LEU A 7 -17.25 32.35 19.40
C LEU A 7 -15.80 31.86 19.54
N ASN A 8 -15.13 32.25 20.63
CA ASN A 8 -13.78 31.77 20.95
C ASN A 8 -13.76 30.26 21.24
N LEU A 9 -14.79 29.72 21.90
CA LEU A 9 -14.90 28.29 22.17
C LEU A 9 -15.09 27.49 20.87
N TRP A 10 -15.90 27.99 19.94
CA TRP A 10 -16.06 27.40 18.60
C TRP A 10 -14.77 27.45 17.78
N MET A 11 -14.05 28.58 17.83
CA MET A 11 -12.76 28.72 17.15
C MET A 11 -11.70 27.77 17.73
N PHE A 12 -11.72 27.52 19.04
CA PHE A 12 -10.82 26.58 19.71
C PHE A 12 -11.15 25.11 19.38
N LEU A 13 -12.44 24.76 19.30
CA LEU A 13 -12.92 23.45 18.87
C LEU A 13 -12.61 23.15 17.39
N PHE A 14 -12.61 24.16 16.53
CA PHE A 14 -12.26 23.99 15.10
C PHE A 14 -10.74 23.84 14.89
N LEU A 15 -9.92 24.36 15.81
CA LEU A 15 -8.46 24.26 15.73
C LEU A 15 -7.95 22.87 16.16
N SER A 16 -8.67 22.17 17.03
CA SER A 16 -8.26 20.86 17.57
C SER A 16 -8.54 19.67 16.66
N THR A 17 -9.36 19.81 15.61
CA THR A 17 -9.67 18.70 14.68
C THR A 17 -8.51 18.30 13.78
N ASN A 18 -7.46 19.13 13.66
CA ASN A 18 -6.29 18.87 12.81
C ASN A 18 -5.22 18.00 13.49
N LEU A 19 -5.45 17.53 14.73
CA LEU A 19 -4.52 16.70 15.50
C LEU A 19 -4.72 15.18 15.28
N PHE A 20 -5.45 14.78 14.25
CA PHE A 20 -5.46 13.37 13.85
C PHE A 20 -4.11 13.01 13.24
N SER A 21 -3.30 12.30 14.02
CA SER A 21 -2.07 11.65 13.55
C SER A 21 -2.41 10.76 12.36
N GLN A 22 -1.90 11.08 11.17
CA GLN A 22 -1.95 10.15 10.05
C GLN A 22 -1.11 8.93 10.44
N LYS A 23 -1.78 7.82 10.79
CA LYS A 23 -1.12 6.53 10.85
C LYS A 23 -0.56 6.25 9.46
N THR A 24 0.75 6.42 9.30
CA THR A 24 1.43 6.06 8.06
C THR A 24 1.29 4.55 7.88
N ALA A 25 0.62 4.14 6.80
CA ALA A 25 0.45 2.73 6.49
C ALA A 25 1.82 2.03 6.35
N VAL A 26 1.90 0.80 6.85
CA VAL A 26 3.09 -0.04 6.69
C VAL A 26 3.16 -0.52 5.25
N LYS A 27 4.26 -0.22 4.55
CA LYS A 27 4.45 -0.62 3.16
C LYS A 27 4.96 -2.05 3.06
N ALA A 28 4.26 -2.89 2.30
CA ALA A 28 4.65 -4.27 2.03
C ALA A 28 4.83 -4.49 0.52
N ALA A 29 6.02 -4.84 0.09
CA ALA A 29 6.32 -5.15 -1.31
C ALA A 29 6.29 -6.66 -1.54
N CYS A 30 5.35 -7.14 -2.36
CA CYS A 30 5.33 -8.52 -2.82
C CYS A 30 6.17 -8.64 -4.09
N ILE A 31 7.37 -9.19 -3.97
CA ILE A 31 8.33 -9.38 -5.07
C ILE A 31 8.36 -10.86 -5.44
N GLY A 32 8.30 -11.18 -6.73
CA GLY A 32 8.38 -12.58 -7.18
C GLY A 32 8.12 -12.76 -8.67
N ASN A 33 7.81 -14.00 -9.05
CA ASN A 33 7.62 -14.39 -10.45
C ASN A 33 6.13 -14.42 -10.84
N SER A 34 5.73 -15.39 -11.67
CA SER A 34 4.36 -15.54 -12.19
C SER A 34 3.33 -15.74 -11.08
N ILE A 35 3.70 -16.38 -9.97
CA ILE A 35 2.79 -16.60 -8.83
C ILE A 35 2.45 -15.25 -8.19
N THR A 36 3.45 -14.42 -7.90
CA THR A 36 3.25 -13.08 -7.34
C THR A 36 2.52 -12.18 -8.32
N TYR A 37 2.86 -12.23 -9.61
CA TYR A 37 2.16 -11.49 -10.65
C TYR A 37 0.67 -11.84 -10.72
N GLY A 38 0.28 -13.06 -10.34
CA GLY A 38 -1.07 -13.59 -10.53
C GLY A 38 -1.30 -14.05 -11.96
N ALA A 39 -0.30 -14.69 -12.60
CA ALA A 39 -0.45 -15.25 -13.92
C ALA A 39 -1.60 -16.28 -13.93
N PHE A 40 -2.47 -16.21 -14.94
CA PHE A 40 -3.65 -17.07 -15.10
C PHE A 40 -4.72 -16.95 -14.01
N ILE A 41 -4.57 -16.02 -13.05
CA ILE A 41 -5.64 -15.69 -12.10
C ILE A 41 -6.61 -14.73 -12.78
N ALA A 42 -7.88 -15.14 -12.86
CA ALA A 42 -8.95 -14.25 -13.32
C ALA A 42 -9.07 -13.04 -12.39
N ASN A 43 -9.17 -11.83 -12.96
CA ASN A 43 -9.23 -10.58 -12.20
C ASN A 43 -8.15 -10.48 -11.11
N ARG A 44 -6.88 -10.68 -11.49
CA ARG A 44 -5.74 -10.76 -10.57
C ARG A 44 -5.60 -9.55 -9.63
N ASP A 45 -6.05 -8.38 -10.05
CA ASP A 45 -5.96 -7.15 -9.24
C ASP A 45 -6.82 -7.26 -7.98
N GLN A 46 -7.76 -8.21 -7.95
CA GLN A 46 -8.55 -8.60 -6.79
C GLN A 46 -8.13 -9.97 -6.25
N ASN A 47 -7.86 -10.94 -7.13
CA ASN A 47 -7.76 -12.35 -6.74
C ASN A 47 -6.32 -12.86 -6.55
N SER A 48 -5.29 -12.09 -6.92
CA SER A 48 -3.90 -12.48 -6.65
C SER A 48 -3.62 -12.46 -5.15
N TYR A 49 -2.65 -13.27 -4.70
CA TYR A 49 -2.33 -13.30 -3.27
C TYR A 49 -1.91 -11.93 -2.71
N PRO A 50 -1.21 -11.03 -3.43
CA PRO A 50 -0.92 -9.69 -2.93
C PRO A 50 -2.19 -8.84 -2.76
N ALA A 51 -3.17 -8.97 -3.66
CA ALA A 51 -4.45 -8.28 -3.54
C ALA A 51 -5.27 -8.80 -2.35
N GLN A 52 -5.30 -10.13 -2.16
CA GLN A 52 -5.94 -10.74 -0.98
C GLN A 52 -5.22 -10.35 0.32
N LEU A 53 -3.89 -10.24 0.30
CA LEU A 53 -3.10 -9.78 1.44
C LEU A 53 -3.45 -8.33 1.82
N GLN A 54 -3.63 -7.44 0.84
CA GLN A 54 -4.13 -6.07 1.11
C GLN A 54 -5.48 -6.10 1.82
N ALA A 55 -6.42 -6.95 1.35
CA ALA A 55 -7.74 -7.06 1.94
C ALA A 55 -7.69 -7.58 3.39
N TYR A 56 -6.80 -8.52 3.70
CA TYR A 56 -6.65 -9.07 5.05
C TYR A 56 -5.96 -8.13 6.03
N LEU A 57 -4.98 -7.35 5.56
CA LEU A 57 -4.21 -6.43 6.41
C LEU A 57 -4.93 -5.09 6.63
N GLY A 58 -5.80 -4.70 5.70
CA GLY A 58 -6.58 -3.46 5.78
C GLY A 58 -5.74 -2.18 5.71
N ASP A 59 -6.35 -1.06 6.10
CA ASP A 59 -5.81 0.29 5.90
C ASP A 59 -4.53 0.60 6.69
N GLY A 60 -4.15 -0.27 7.62
CA GLY A 60 -2.86 -0.20 8.31
C GLY A 60 -1.67 -0.52 7.39
N TYR A 61 -1.93 -1.07 6.21
CA TYR A 61 -0.91 -1.52 5.27
C TYR A 61 -1.17 -1.02 3.85
N GLU A 62 -0.08 -0.78 3.14
CA GLU A 62 -0.05 -0.56 1.70
C GLU A 62 0.73 -1.71 1.06
N VAL A 63 0.02 -2.69 0.51
CA VAL A 63 0.58 -3.85 -0.16
C VAL A 63 0.67 -3.57 -1.65
N ARG A 64 1.85 -3.74 -2.23
CA ARG A 64 2.06 -3.58 -3.68
C ARG A 64 2.60 -4.86 -4.31
N ASN A 65 2.01 -5.22 -5.45
CA ASN A 65 2.43 -6.35 -6.25
C ASN A 65 3.50 -5.92 -7.25
N TYR A 66 4.72 -6.43 -7.07
CA TYR A 66 5.84 -6.27 -8.01
C TYR A 66 6.19 -7.60 -8.70
N GLY A 67 5.27 -8.56 -8.75
CA GLY A 67 5.50 -9.82 -9.41
C GLY A 67 5.74 -9.66 -10.91
N VAL A 68 6.72 -10.38 -11.47
CA VAL A 68 6.99 -10.38 -12.91
C VAL A 68 7.22 -11.80 -13.40
N SER A 69 6.33 -12.31 -14.24
CA SER A 69 6.37 -13.70 -14.73
C SER A 69 7.73 -14.12 -15.30
N GLY A 70 8.21 -15.30 -14.92
CA GLY A 70 9.44 -15.87 -15.48
C GLY A 70 10.76 -15.24 -15.01
N ARG A 71 10.74 -14.42 -13.93
CA ARG A 71 11.96 -13.83 -13.37
C ARG A 71 12.53 -14.70 -12.24
N THR A 72 13.85 -14.66 -12.08
CA THR A 72 14.55 -15.30 -10.95
C THR A 72 15.20 -14.26 -10.04
N LEU A 73 15.43 -14.64 -8.78
CA LEU A 73 15.99 -13.73 -7.77
C LEU A 73 17.51 -13.55 -7.91
N LEU A 74 18.21 -14.56 -8.43
CA LEU A 74 19.67 -14.54 -8.54
C LEU A 74 20.12 -13.58 -9.65
N THR A 75 21.04 -12.68 -9.33
CA THR A 75 21.62 -11.72 -10.29
C THR A 75 22.31 -12.39 -11.50
N GLN A 76 22.81 -13.61 -11.29
CA GLN A 76 23.48 -14.43 -12.31
C GLN A 76 22.64 -15.65 -12.73
N GLY A 77 21.35 -15.68 -12.39
CA GLY A 77 20.42 -16.71 -12.84
C GLY A 77 19.79 -16.37 -14.20
N ASP A 78 18.91 -17.25 -14.66
CA ASP A 78 18.12 -16.99 -15.87
C ASP A 78 17.11 -15.86 -15.61
N TYR A 79 17.02 -14.89 -16.51
CA TYR A 79 16.10 -13.74 -16.40
C TYR A 79 16.09 -13.07 -15.00
N PRO A 80 17.22 -12.50 -14.53
CA PRO A 80 17.31 -11.90 -13.21
C PRO A 80 16.33 -10.75 -13.02
N TYR A 81 15.60 -10.77 -11.90
CA TYR A 81 14.66 -9.72 -11.52
C TYR A 81 15.33 -8.35 -11.41
N VAL A 82 16.57 -8.30 -10.93
CA VAL A 82 17.34 -7.04 -10.76
C VAL A 82 17.61 -6.31 -12.09
N LYS A 83 17.62 -7.02 -13.22
CA LYS A 83 17.83 -6.44 -14.56
C LYS A 83 16.53 -5.97 -15.21
N ASN A 84 15.39 -6.05 -14.53
CA ASN A 84 14.08 -5.79 -15.10
C ASN A 84 13.67 -4.31 -14.94
N GLU A 85 13.52 -3.60 -16.05
CA GLU A 85 13.14 -2.18 -16.08
C GLU A 85 11.71 -1.89 -15.58
N ARG A 86 10.81 -2.88 -15.56
CA ARG A 86 9.40 -2.66 -15.17
C ARG A 86 9.17 -2.49 -13.66
N VAL A 87 10.21 -2.60 -12.84
CA VAL A 87 10.11 -2.53 -11.36
C VAL A 87 10.84 -1.31 -10.79
N HIS A 88 11.72 -0.68 -11.57
CA HIS A 88 12.43 0.56 -11.22
C HIS A 88 11.62 1.78 -11.62
#